data_AF-A0A9E2B6C1-F1
#
_entry.id   AF-A0A9E2B6C1-F1
#
_cell.length_a   1.000
_cell.length_b   1.000
_cell.length_c   1.000
_cell.angle_alpha   90.00
_cell.angle_beta   90.00
_cell.angle_gamma   90.00
#
_symmetry.space_group_name_H-M   'P 1'
#
loop_
_entity.id
_entity.type
_entity.pdbx_description
1 polymer ?
#
loop_
_entity_poly.entity_id
_entity_poly.type
_entity_poly.pdbx_seq_one_letter_code
_entity_poly.pdbx_strand_id
1 'polypeptide(L)' 'VSTGAAPGYFAIRFGKLLGAKTIWIDSLANVEQLSRAGRMAERYSDLWLTQWPDLAGGDGPDYAGQVI' A
#
# COMPACT_ATOMS: atom_id res chain seq x y z
N VAL A 1 9.04 -0.21 18.64
CA VAL A 1 7.59 -0.46 18.40
C VAL A 1 7.19 0.35 17.18
N SER A 2 6.67 -0.30 16.14
CA SER A 2 6.03 0.38 15.00
C SER A 2 4.61 0.74 15.43
N THR A 3 4.32 2.03 15.62
CA THR A 3 2.98 2.54 15.96
C THR A 3 2.18 2.98 14.73
N GLY A 4 2.73 2.81 13.52
CA GLY A 4 2.14 3.24 12.24
C GLY A 4 1.41 2.13 11.48
N ALA A 5 1.58 2.05 10.16
CA ALA A 5 0.82 1.22 9.20
C ALA A 5 0.85 -0.31 9.40
N ALA A 6 1.47 -0.84 10.47
CA ALA A 6 1.55 -2.29 10.71
C ALA A 6 0.19 -2.98 10.93
N PRO A 7 -0.78 -2.42 11.69
CA PRO A 7 -2.11 -3.00 11.79
C PRO A 7 -2.81 -3.10 10.43
N GLY A 8 -2.67 -2.07 9.59
CA GLY A 8 -3.17 -2.10 8.21
C GLY A 8 -2.57 -3.25 7.41
N TYR A 9 -1.25 -3.46 7.50
CA TYR A 9 -0.58 -4.55 6.79
C TYR A 9 -1.15 -5.92 7.20
N PHE A 10 -1.34 -6.14 8.51
CA PHE A 10 -1.95 -7.38 8.99
C PHE A 10 -3.41 -7.53 8.54
N ALA A 11 -4.18 -6.43 8.50
CA ALA A 11 -5.55 -6.47 7.98
C ALA A 11 -5.60 -6.94 6.51
N ILE A 12 -4.73 -6.41 5.64
CA ILE A 12 -4.62 -6.86 4.25
C ILE A 12 -4.19 -8.33 4.19
N ARG A 13 -3.15 -8.70 4.93
CA ARG A 13 -2.65 -10.08 4.92
C ARG A 13 -3.71 -11.09 5.34
N PHE A 14 -4.43 -10.83 6.43
CA PHE A 14 -5.48 -11.73 6.90
C PHE A 14 -6.71 -11.69 6.00
N GLY A 15 -7.09 -10.51 5.48
CA GLY A 15 -8.16 -10.39 4.49
C GLY A 15 -7.90 -11.25 3.26
N LYS A 16 -6.67 -11.21 2.73
CA LYS A 16 -6.26 -12.04 1.59
C LYS A 16 -6.33 -13.54 1.90
N LEU A 17 -5.88 -13.95 3.09
CA LEU A 17 -5.97 -15.35 3.55
C LEU A 17 -7.42 -15.84 3.69
N LEU A 18 -8.35 -14.94 4.00
CA LEU A 18 -9.78 -15.23 4.09
C LEU A 18 -10.50 -15.14 2.74
N GLY A 19 -9.79 -14.87 1.64
CA GLY A 19 -10.36 -14.75 0.30
C GLY A 19 -11.03 -13.40 0.01
N ALA A 20 -10.82 -12.38 0.86
CA ALA A 20 -11.32 -11.04 0.62
C ALA A 20 -10.57 -10.35 -0.53
N LYS A 21 -11.26 -9.45 -1.23
CA LYS A 21 -10.62 -8.48 -2.11
C LYS A 21 -9.96 -7.39 -1.26
N THR A 22 -8.71 -7.11 -1.54
CA THR A 22 -7.84 -6.28 -0.71
C THR A 22 -7.23 -5.13 -1.51
N ILE A 23 -7.20 -3.94 -0.92
CA ILE A 23 -6.59 -2.75 -1.51
C ILE A 23 -5.63 -2.11 -0.52
N TRP A 24 -4.42 -1.78 -0.97
CA TRP A 24 -3.47 -0.97 -0.21
C TRP A 24 -3.28 0.36 -0.92
N ILE A 25 -3.48 1.46 -0.21
CA ILE A 25 -3.14 2.81 -0.66
C ILE A 25 -1.98 3.27 0.21
N ASP A 26 -0.80 3.46 -0.38
CA ASP A 26 0.38 3.89 0.38
C ASP A 26 0.27 5.37 0.78
N SER A 27 0.92 5.70 1.90
CA SER A 27 0.70 6.93 2.67
C SER A 27 0.62 8.22 1.84
N LEU A 28 -0.48 8.96 2.02
CA LEU A 28 -0.67 10.33 1.52
C LEU A 28 0.42 11.31 1.98
N ALA A 29 1.14 11.01 3.07
CA ALA A 29 2.09 11.94 3.69
C ALA A 29 3.55 11.70 3.29
N ASN A 30 3.86 10.55 2.68
CA ASN A 30 5.24 10.19 2.34
C ASN A 30 5.45 10.29 0.82
N VAL A 31 6.06 11.39 0.38
CA VAL A 31 6.20 11.74 -1.04
C VAL A 31 7.46 11.16 -1.68
N GLU A 32 8.46 10.80 -0.89
CA GLU A 32 9.81 10.47 -1.38
C GLU A 32 10.04 8.96 -1.57
N GLN A 33 9.36 8.11 -0.80
CA GLN A 33 9.56 6.66 -0.87
C GLN A 33 8.35 5.88 -0.35
N LEU A 34 8.19 4.64 -0.82
CA LEU A 34 7.16 3.75 -0.29
C LEU A 34 7.40 3.41 1.19
N SER A 35 6.32 3.30 1.95
CA SER A 35 6.39 2.83 3.32
C SER A 35 6.84 1.36 3.37
N ARG A 36 7.50 0.96 4.47
CA ARG A 36 7.88 -0.46 4.65
C ARG A 36 6.65 -1.38 4.65
N ALA A 37 5.54 -0.92 5.23
CA ALA A 37 4.28 -1.65 5.21
C ALA A 37 3.69 -1.74 3.80
N GLY A 38 3.78 -0.67 3.00
CA GLY A 38 3.35 -0.65 1.60
C GLY A 38 4.12 -1.63 0.73
N ARG A 39 5.45 -1.67 0.85
CA ARG A 39 6.26 -2.71 0.19
C ARG A 39 5.86 -4.12 0.61
N MET A 40 5.54 -4.33 1.88
CA MET A 40 5.11 -5.65 2.34
C MET A 40 3.69 -6.00 1.88
N ALA A 41 2.84 -5.00 1.67
CA ALA A 41 1.45 -5.15 1.27
C ALA A 41 1.30 -5.58 -0.20
N GLU A 42 2.24 -5.25 -1.08
CA GLU A 42 2.29 -5.66 -2.50
C GLU A 42 1.81 -7.11 -2.70
N ARG A 43 2.45 -8.07 -2.02
CA ARG A 43 2.17 -9.50 -2.16
C ARG A 43 0.75 -9.92 -1.76
N TYR A 44 0.11 -9.14 -0.89
CA TYR A 44 -1.17 -9.50 -0.28
C TYR A 44 -2.32 -8.62 -0.74
N SER A 45 -2.07 -7.62 -1.58
CA SER A 45 -3.08 -6.70 -2.10
C SER A 45 -3.56 -7.17 -3.47
N ASP A 46 -4.86 -7.08 -3.74
CA ASP A 46 -5.39 -7.21 -5.10
C ASP A 46 -5.18 -5.92 -5.91
N LEU A 47 -5.11 -4.78 -5.22
CA LEU A 47 -4.82 -3.49 -5.82
C LEU A 47 -3.87 -2.71 -4.91
N TRP A 48 -2.77 -2.21 -5.46
CA TRP A 48 -1.74 -1.48 -4.74
C TRP A 48 -1.53 -0.12 -5.39
N LEU A 49 -1.86 0.95 -4.66
CA LEU A 49 -1.95 2.30 -5.20
C LEU A 49 -1.04 3.28 -4.46
N THR A 50 -0.58 4.29 -5.20
CA THR A 50 0.08 5.49 -4.68
C THR A 50 -0.54 6.75 -5.27
N GLN A 51 -0.43 7.87 -4.54
CA GLN A 51 -0.78 9.20 -5.03
C GLN A 51 0.41 9.97 -5.60
N TRP A 52 1.62 9.42 -5.52
CA TRP A 52 2.83 10.09 -5.96
C TRP A 52 3.31 9.44 -7.25
N PRO A 53 3.23 10.13 -8.41
CA PRO A 53 3.63 9.57 -9.71
C PRO A 53 5.07 9.04 -9.72
N ASP A 54 5.99 9.70 -9.01
CA ASP A 54 7.41 9.31 -8.95
C ASP A 54 7.64 8.01 -8.17
N LEU A 55 6.65 7.55 -7.40
CA LEU A 55 6.67 6.26 -6.69
C LEU A 55 6.01 5.14 -7.47
N ALA A 56 5.41 5.44 -8.63
CA ALA A 56 4.71 4.46 -9.46
C ALA A 56 5.60 3.88 -10.57
N GLY A 57 5.28 2.66 -11.00
CA GLY A 57 5.89 1.99 -12.17
C GLY A 57 6.89 0.87 -11.85
N GLY A 58 7.28 0.12 -12.88
CA GLY A 58 8.19 -1.03 -12.78
C GLY A 58 7.63 -2.14 -11.89
N ASP A 59 8.16 -2.22 -10.66
CA ASP A 59 7.76 -3.15 -9.60
C ASP A 59 7.02 -2.43 -8.45
N GLY A 60 6.62 -1.17 -8.64
CA GLY A 60 5.93 -0.34 -7.66
C GLY A 60 4.39 -0.35 -7.78
N PRO A 61 3.68 0.35 -6.88
CA PRO A 61 2.23 0.51 -6.96
C PRO A 61 1.79 1.28 -8.21
N ASP A 62 0.53 1.11 -8.59
CA ASP A 62 -0.09 1.92 -9.61
C ASP A 62 -0.37 3.34 -9.09
N TYR A 63 -0.13 4.34 -9.93
CA TYR A 63 -0.56 5.71 -9.64
C TYR A 63 -2.08 5.84 -9.82
N ALA A 64 -2.78 6.32 -8.80
CA ALA A 64 -4.23 6.52 -8.85
C ALA A 64 -4.66 7.87 -8.26
N GLY A 65 -4.26 8.94 -8.96
CA GLY A 65 -4.68 10.31 -8.69
C GLY A 65 -4.22 10.86 -7.33
N GLN A 66 -4.54 12.12 -7.09
CA GLN A 66 -4.35 12.79 -5.80
C GLN A 66 -5.69 13.41 -5.42
N VAL A 67 -6.21 13.08 -4.24
CA VAL A 67 -7.35 13.82 -3.66
C VAL A 67 -6.73 14.82 -2.71
N ILE A 68 -6.41 16.01 -3.23
CA ILE A 68 -6.28 17.35 -2.61
C ILE A 68 -5.61 18.26 -3.65
#